data_AF-A0A6B3H8H2-F1
#
_entry.id   AF-A0A6B3H8H2-F1
#
_cell.length_a   1.000
_cell.length_b   1.000
_cell.length_c   1.000
_cell.angle_alpha   90.00
_cell.angle_beta   90.00
_cell.angle_gamma   90.00
#
_symmetry.space_group_name_H-M   'P 1'
#
loop_
_entity.id
_entity.type
_entity.pdbx_description
1 polymer ?
#
loop_
_entity_poly.entity_id
_entity_poly.type
_entity_poly.pdbx_seq_one_letter_code
_entity_poly.pdbx_strand_id
1 'polypeptide(L)'
;RVVEAFADDPERTVGSLPLVGDDERLRVLGLGAAELGADRDARALATLPEQFARQARSTPHGTAVVCEDTRLTFGELDRRVEALAGTLAARGAGPGTRVAVGLPRSTELVVALLAVLRTGAAYLPLDPSYPADRLAFMIEDSRPVSLVATERSARAADPGGTLPVVDPTQA
;
A
#
# COMPACT_ATOMS: atom_id res chain seq x y z
N ARG A 1 -8.58 43.26 -17.75
CA ARG A 1 -9.12 42.31 -16.74
C ARG A 1 -9.04 42.81 -15.31
N VAL A 2 -7.86 43.01 -14.69
CA VAL A 2 -7.80 43.52 -13.30
C VAL A 2 -8.34 44.95 -13.20
N VAL A 3 -7.87 45.84 -14.06
CA VAL A 3 -8.35 47.24 -14.11
C VAL A 3 -9.84 47.31 -14.48
N GLU A 4 -10.30 46.50 -15.43
CA GLU A 4 -11.71 46.38 -15.80
C GLU A 4 -12.57 45.88 -14.63
N ALA A 5 -12.12 44.86 -13.89
CA ALA A 5 -12.84 44.30 -12.75
C ALA A 5 -12.99 45.28 -11.57
N PHE A 6 -12.06 46.23 -11.42
CA PHE A 6 -12.17 47.34 -10.45
C PHE A 6 -12.92 48.55 -11.01
N ALA A 7 -12.94 48.74 -12.34
CA ALA A 7 -13.74 49.78 -12.98
C ALA A 7 -15.24 49.47 -12.90
N ASP A 8 -15.61 48.18 -12.97
CA ASP A 8 -17.00 47.73 -12.84
C ASP A 8 -17.49 47.68 -11.38
N ASP A 9 -16.58 47.48 -10.43
CA ASP A 9 -16.89 47.33 -9.00
C ASP A 9 -15.68 47.78 -8.14
N PRO A 10 -15.63 49.07 -7.76
CA PRO A 10 -14.50 49.65 -7.04
C PRO A 10 -14.29 49.09 -5.62
N GLU A 11 -15.33 48.55 -5.00
CA GLU A 11 -15.29 47.98 -3.64
C GLU A 11 -14.92 46.48 -3.64
N ARG A 12 -14.69 45.89 -4.82
CA ARG A 12 -14.30 44.48 -4.95
C ARG A 12 -12.97 44.23 -4.25
N THR A 13 -12.85 43.11 -3.54
CA THR A 13 -11.57 42.76 -2.91
C THR A 13 -10.56 42.25 -3.95
N VAL A 14 -9.28 42.61 -3.77
CA VAL A 14 -8.18 42.14 -4.65
C VAL A 14 -8.11 40.60 -4.69
N GLY A 15 -8.37 39.94 -3.54
CA GLY A 15 -8.29 38.48 -3.42
C GLY A 15 -9.36 37.69 -4.19
N SER A 16 -10.46 38.34 -4.60
CA SER A 16 -11.53 37.71 -5.39
C SER A 16 -11.33 37.83 -6.90
N LEU A 17 -10.25 38.49 -7.34
CA LEU A 17 -10.01 38.67 -8.76
C LEU A 17 -9.51 37.39 -9.42
N PRO A 18 -10.10 36.98 -10.55
CA PRO A 18 -9.59 35.85 -11.33
C PRO A 18 -8.24 36.26 -11.96
N LEU A 19 -7.15 35.76 -11.37
CA LEU A 19 -5.79 35.99 -11.86
C LEU A 19 -5.50 35.18 -13.13
N VAL A 20 -6.12 34.00 -13.24
CA VAL A 20 -6.02 33.10 -14.38
C VAL A 20 -7.16 33.41 -15.36
N GLY A 21 -6.84 33.64 -16.63
CA GLY A 21 -7.85 33.87 -17.67
C GLY A 21 -8.57 32.60 -18.09
N ASP A 22 -9.72 32.72 -18.74
CA ASP A 22 -10.52 31.57 -19.16
C ASP A 22 -9.73 30.60 -20.07
N ASP A 23 -8.92 31.13 -21.00
CA ASP A 23 -8.07 30.29 -21.88
C ASP A 23 -6.97 29.54 -21.12
N GLU A 24 -6.45 30.13 -20.05
CA GLU A 24 -5.42 29.51 -19.22
C GLU A 24 -6.05 28.51 -18.25
N ARG A 25 -7.22 28.83 -17.69
CA ARG A 25 -8.04 27.93 -16.89
C ARG A 25 -8.46 26.71 -17.71
N LEU A 26 -8.90 26.89 -18.96
CA LEU A 26 -9.24 25.79 -19.86
C LEU A 26 -8.03 24.96 -20.25
N ARG A 27 -6.85 25.58 -20.42
CA ARG A 27 -5.60 24.84 -20.60
C ARG A 27 -5.25 23.98 -19.39
N VAL A 28 -5.31 24.54 -18.18
CA VAL A 28 -5.06 23.81 -16.93
C VAL A 28 -6.06 22.68 -16.71
N LEU A 29 -7.35 22.92 -16.99
CA LEU A 29 -8.39 21.88 -16.91
C LEU A 29 -8.18 20.79 -17.98
N GLY A 30 -7.69 21.16 -19.16
CA GLY A 30 -7.37 20.24 -20.26
C GLY A 30 -6.19 19.30 -19.95
N LEU A 31 -5.24 19.71 -19.10
CA LEU A 31 -4.11 18.87 -18.70
C LEU A 31 -4.55 17.61 -17.93
N GLY A 32 -5.62 17.70 -17.12
CA GLY A 32 -6.14 16.57 -16.35
C GLY A 32 -7.32 15.82 -17.01
N ALA A 33 -7.99 16.43 -17.97
CA ALA A 33 -9.20 15.87 -18.57
C ALA A 33 -8.94 14.68 -19.50
N ALA A 34 -7.80 14.65 -20.19
CA ALA A 34 -7.43 13.55 -21.10
C ALA A 34 -7.08 12.25 -20.34
N GLU A 35 -6.61 12.34 -19.09
CA GLU A 35 -6.20 11.18 -18.30
C GLU A 35 -7.37 10.49 -17.58
N LEU A 36 -8.48 11.20 -17.35
CA LEU A 36 -9.62 10.73 -16.56
C LEU A 36 -10.72 10.02 -17.37
N GLY A 37 -10.52 9.85 -18.68
CA GLY A 37 -11.60 9.66 -19.66
C GLY A 37 -11.64 8.35 -20.46
N ALA A 38 -10.71 7.40 -20.32
CA ALA A 38 -10.63 6.28 -21.26
C ALA A 38 -10.75 4.85 -20.70
N ASP A 39 -10.94 4.65 -19.39
CA ASP A 39 -11.06 3.27 -18.84
C ASP A 39 -11.87 3.20 -17.53
N ARG A 40 -13.02 3.88 -17.45
CA ARG A 40 -13.96 3.74 -16.31
C ARG A 40 -14.90 2.53 -16.45
N ASP A 41 -14.67 1.67 -17.44
CA ASP A 41 -15.51 0.50 -17.69
C ASP A 41 -15.07 -0.68 -16.81
N ALA A 42 -15.66 -0.78 -15.62
CA ALA A 42 -15.95 -2.01 -14.85
C ALA A 42 -14.82 -3.03 -14.51
N ARG A 43 -13.61 -2.95 -15.07
CA ARG A 43 -12.38 -3.53 -14.48
C ARG A 43 -11.94 -2.74 -13.24
N ALA A 44 -12.57 -1.58 -13.02
CA ALA A 44 -12.17 -0.49 -12.15
C ALA A 44 -12.51 -0.62 -10.64
N LEU A 45 -12.93 -1.78 -10.13
CA LEU A 45 -13.21 -1.96 -8.68
C LEU A 45 -12.53 -3.20 -8.05
N ALA A 46 -11.71 -3.95 -8.80
CA ALA A 46 -11.02 -5.09 -8.22
C ALA A 46 -9.75 -4.64 -7.46
N THR A 47 -9.67 -5.02 -6.20
CA THR A 47 -8.50 -4.82 -5.34
C THR A 47 -7.30 -5.64 -5.84
N LEU A 48 -6.09 -5.25 -5.45
CA LEU A 48 -4.86 -5.97 -5.81
C LEU A 48 -4.93 -7.47 -5.44
N PRO A 49 -5.38 -7.88 -4.24
CA PRO A 49 -5.54 -9.30 -3.89
C PRO A 49 -6.52 -10.05 -4.80
N GLU A 50 -7.61 -9.41 -5.24
CA GLU A 50 -8.59 -10.04 -6.13
C GLU A 50 -8.02 -10.25 -7.54
N GLN A 51 -7.27 -9.26 -8.05
CA GLN A 51 -6.59 -9.37 -9.33
C GLN A 51 -5.51 -10.47 -9.29
N PHE A 52 -4.73 -10.52 -8.20
CA PHE A 52 -3.74 -11.56 -7.97
C PHE A 52 -4.36 -12.95 -7.92
N ALA A 53 -5.40 -13.16 -7.10
CA ALA A 53 -6.05 -14.45 -6.97
C ALA A 53 -6.68 -14.92 -8.30
N ARG A 54 -7.20 -13.99 -9.12
CA ARG A 54 -7.68 -14.29 -10.46
C ARG A 54 -6.55 -14.77 -11.39
N GLN A 55 -5.40 -14.09 -11.36
CA GLN A 55 -4.23 -14.52 -12.13
C GLN A 55 -3.69 -15.87 -11.64
N ALA A 56 -3.70 -16.10 -10.33
CA ALA A 56 -3.20 -17.34 -9.77
C ALA A 56 -4.03 -18.56 -10.20
N ARG A 57 -5.35 -18.39 -10.28
CA ARG A 57 -6.26 -19.41 -10.83
C ARG A 57 -6.11 -19.62 -12.34
N SER A 58 -5.80 -18.58 -13.11
CA SER A 58 -5.68 -18.70 -14.57
C SER A 58 -4.37 -19.33 -15.02
N THR A 59 -3.27 -19.09 -14.30
CA THR A 59 -1.94 -19.60 -14.65
C THR A 59 -1.20 -20.19 -13.46
N PRO A 60 -1.73 -21.24 -12.79
CA PRO A 60 -1.20 -21.72 -11.51
C PRO A 60 0.24 -22.24 -11.60
N HIS A 61 0.65 -22.77 -12.75
CA HIS A 61 2.00 -23.30 -12.98
C HIS A 61 2.99 -22.28 -13.52
N GLY A 62 2.55 -21.05 -13.82
CA GLY A 62 3.43 -19.98 -14.29
C GLY A 62 4.28 -19.43 -13.14
N THR A 63 5.55 -19.10 -13.41
CA THR A 63 6.43 -18.44 -12.43
C THR A 63 5.89 -17.05 -12.06
N ALA A 64 5.67 -16.80 -10.77
CA ALA A 64 5.17 -15.54 -10.24
C ALA A 64 6.27 -14.70 -9.61
N VAL A 65 7.15 -15.31 -8.81
CA VAL A 65 8.21 -14.62 -8.08
C VAL A 65 9.52 -15.38 -8.23
N VAL A 66 10.60 -14.63 -8.46
CA VAL A 66 11.98 -15.14 -8.44
C VAL A 66 12.78 -14.24 -7.51
N CYS A 67 13.41 -14.85 -6.51
CA CYS A 67 14.39 -14.18 -5.65
C CYS A 67 15.59 -15.11 -5.54
N GLU A 68 16.71 -14.70 -6.13
CA GLU A 68 17.92 -15.53 -6.25
C GLU A 68 17.58 -16.90 -6.87
N ASP A 69 17.92 -17.99 -6.20
CA ASP A 69 17.64 -19.36 -6.65
C ASP A 69 16.23 -19.84 -6.33
N THR A 70 15.48 -19.08 -5.53
CA THR A 70 14.12 -19.45 -5.12
C THR A 70 13.10 -18.94 -6.15
N ARG A 71 12.22 -19.84 -6.59
CA ARG A 71 11.13 -19.54 -7.51
C ARG A 71 9.82 -20.03 -6.93
N LEU A 72 8.78 -19.20 -7.03
CA LEU A 72 7.41 -19.58 -6.72
C LEU A 72 6.56 -19.47 -7.97
N THR A 73 5.81 -20.52 -8.25
CA THR A 73 4.69 -20.44 -9.18
C THR A 73 3.55 -19.63 -8.57
N PHE A 74 2.64 -19.16 -9.42
CA PHE A 74 1.42 -18.47 -8.98
C PHE A 74 0.60 -19.31 -7.98
N GLY A 75 0.45 -20.62 -8.21
CA GLY A 75 -0.31 -21.50 -7.31
C GLY A 75 0.41 -21.81 -5.99
N GLU A 76 1.74 -21.79 -5.96
CA GLU A 76 2.50 -21.89 -4.70
C GLU A 76 2.42 -20.60 -3.90
N LEU A 77 2.56 -19.45 -4.57
CA LEU A 77 2.46 -18.16 -3.93
C LEU A 77 1.06 -17.95 -3.33
N ASP A 78 -0.01 -18.24 -4.08
CA ASP A 78 -1.39 -18.10 -3.63
C ASP A 78 -1.69 -18.94 -2.38
N ARG A 79 -1.25 -20.21 -2.36
CA ARG A 79 -1.42 -21.07 -1.17
C ARG A 79 -0.72 -20.51 0.07
N ARG A 80 0.51 -20.01 -0.07
CA ARG A 80 1.25 -19.40 1.05
C ARG A 80 0.61 -18.10 1.51
N VAL A 81 0.10 -17.29 0.57
CA VAL A 81 -0.63 -16.05 0.86
C VAL A 81 -1.90 -16.34 1.64
N GLU A 82 -2.71 -17.33 1.24
CA GLU A 82 -3.94 -17.69 1.95
C GLU A 82 -3.67 -18.22 3.36
N ALA A 83 -2.65 -19.08 3.53
CA ALA A 83 -2.28 -19.61 4.83
C ALA A 83 -1.82 -18.51 5.81
N LEU A 84 -0.95 -17.61 5.34
CA LEU A 84 -0.48 -16.48 6.14
C LEU A 84 -1.61 -15.47 6.39
N ALA A 85 -2.48 -15.20 5.41
CA ALA A 85 -3.63 -14.30 5.59
C ALA A 85 -4.60 -14.83 6.66
N GLY A 86 -4.88 -16.13 6.68
CA GLY A 86 -5.68 -16.75 7.75
C GLY A 86 -5.05 -16.59 9.12
N THR A 87 -3.72 -16.79 9.20
CA THR A 87 -2.93 -16.62 10.43
C THR A 87 -2.93 -15.16 10.93
N LEU A 88 -2.88 -14.19 10.01
CA LEU A 88 -2.95 -12.76 10.31
C LEU A 88 -4.35 -12.33 10.73
N ALA A 89 -5.38 -12.83 10.05
CA ALA A 89 -6.78 -12.56 10.41
C ALA A 89 -7.10 -13.08 11.82
N ALA A 90 -6.60 -14.26 12.19
CA ALA A 90 -6.70 -14.79 13.55
C ALA A 90 -6.00 -13.92 14.61
N ARG A 91 -5.07 -13.05 14.19
CA ARG A 91 -4.37 -12.05 15.04
C ARG A 91 -4.95 -10.64 14.92
N GLY A 92 -6.12 -10.48 14.30
CA GLY A 92 -6.83 -9.20 14.21
C GLY A 92 -6.47 -8.34 12.99
N ALA A 93 -5.75 -8.88 12.00
CA ALA A 93 -5.58 -8.19 10.72
C ALA A 93 -6.92 -8.14 9.96
N GLY A 94 -7.28 -6.96 9.46
CA GLY A 94 -8.55 -6.71 8.80
C GLY A 94 -8.64 -5.28 8.24
N PRO A 95 -9.76 -4.92 7.58
CA PRO A 95 -9.99 -3.57 7.10
C PRO A 95 -9.81 -2.51 8.20
N GLY A 96 -9.03 -1.47 7.90
CA GLY A 96 -8.74 -0.39 8.84
C GLY A 96 -7.64 -0.69 9.87
N THR A 97 -7.06 -1.89 9.87
CA THR A 97 -5.92 -2.22 10.72
C THR A 97 -4.61 -2.20 9.94
N ARG A 98 -3.49 -2.29 10.67
CA ARG A 98 -2.13 -2.25 10.13
C ARG A 98 -1.33 -3.46 10.61
N VAL A 99 -0.51 -4.02 9.75
CA VAL A 99 0.42 -5.10 10.09
C VAL A 99 1.84 -4.64 9.75
N ALA A 100 2.73 -4.66 10.73
CA ALA A 100 4.14 -4.35 10.50
C ALA A 100 4.80 -5.49 9.72
N VAL A 101 5.71 -5.15 8.81
CA VAL A 101 6.48 -6.11 8.02
C VAL A 101 7.96 -5.76 8.14
N GLY A 102 8.70 -6.61 8.84
CA GLY A 102 10.13 -6.45 9.12
C GLY A 102 10.93 -7.61 8.52
N LEU A 103 10.85 -7.79 7.20
CA LEU A 103 11.53 -8.87 6.48
C LEU A 103 12.57 -8.30 5.50
N PRO A 104 13.74 -8.95 5.33
CA PRO A 104 14.64 -8.64 4.24
C PRO A 104 14.02 -9.03 2.89
N ARG A 105 14.62 -8.55 1.79
CA ARG A 105 14.24 -8.94 0.43
C ARG A 105 14.32 -10.47 0.28
N SER A 106 13.20 -11.10 -0.03
CA SER A 106 13.01 -12.55 -0.09
C SER A 106 11.68 -12.87 -0.79
N THR A 107 11.41 -14.14 -1.08
CA THR A 107 10.07 -14.54 -1.56
C THR A 107 9.00 -14.36 -0.48
N GLU A 108 9.39 -14.52 0.78
CA GLU A 108 8.62 -14.42 2.01
C GLU A 108 8.13 -12.99 2.22
N LEU A 109 8.93 -11.99 1.83
CA LEU A 109 8.48 -10.59 1.81
C LEU A 109 7.29 -10.41 0.86
N VAL A 110 7.33 -11.00 -0.33
CA VAL A 110 6.20 -10.89 -1.29
C VAL A 110 4.96 -11.61 -0.76
N VAL A 111 5.15 -12.81 -0.18
CA VAL A 111 4.07 -13.54 0.51
C VAL A 111 3.44 -12.68 1.61
N ALA A 112 4.26 -12.07 2.47
CA ALA A 112 3.81 -11.23 3.58
C ALA A 112 2.99 -10.02 3.10
N LEU A 113 3.48 -9.29 2.10
CA LEU A 113 2.77 -8.11 1.58
C LEU A 113 1.40 -8.49 0.98
N LEU A 114 1.35 -9.55 0.18
CA LEU A 114 0.10 -10.03 -0.41
C LEU A 114 -0.85 -10.57 0.66
N ALA A 115 -0.35 -11.30 1.65
CA ALA A 115 -1.16 -11.82 2.76
C ALA A 115 -1.78 -10.70 3.61
N VAL A 116 -1.01 -9.65 3.93
CA VAL A 116 -1.54 -8.48 4.64
C VAL A 116 -2.66 -7.83 3.84
N LEU A 117 -2.43 -7.55 2.55
CA LEU A 117 -3.46 -6.98 1.69
C LEU A 117 -4.68 -7.90 1.53
N ARG A 118 -4.48 -9.22 1.51
CA ARG A 118 -5.53 -10.22 1.44
C ARG A 118 -6.47 -10.18 2.65
N THR A 119 -5.98 -9.80 3.83
CA THR A 119 -6.83 -9.55 5.01
C THR A 119 -7.62 -8.23 4.93
N GLY A 120 -7.27 -7.33 4.00
CA GLY A 120 -7.79 -5.96 3.94
C GLY A 120 -7.05 -4.97 4.84
N ALA A 121 -6.04 -5.42 5.60
CA ALA A 121 -5.16 -4.55 6.36
C ALA A 121 -4.14 -3.84 5.47
N ALA A 122 -3.59 -2.72 5.97
CA ALA A 122 -2.43 -2.06 5.37
C ALA A 122 -1.13 -2.63 5.94
N TYR A 123 -0.10 -2.80 5.13
CA TYR A 123 1.23 -3.14 5.63
C TYR A 123 2.01 -1.87 6.02
N LEU A 124 2.75 -1.95 7.12
CA LEU A 124 3.72 -0.95 7.55
C LEU A 124 5.13 -1.54 7.35
N PRO A 125 5.92 -1.09 6.37
CA PRO A 125 7.28 -1.56 6.20
C PRO A 125 8.18 -1.00 7.33
N LEU A 126 8.88 -1.90 8.04
CA LEU A 126 9.88 -1.55 9.04
C LEU A 126 11.26 -1.94 8.51
N ASP A 127 12.11 -0.95 8.26
CA ASP A 127 13.49 -1.17 7.81
C ASP A 127 14.42 -1.32 9.02
N PRO A 128 15.05 -2.49 9.25
CA PRO A 128 15.94 -2.72 10.37
C PRO A 128 17.20 -1.84 10.38
N SER A 129 17.52 -1.17 9.27
CA SER A 129 18.63 -0.20 9.22
C SER A 129 18.30 1.13 9.90
N TYR A 130 17.02 1.36 10.25
CA TYR A 130 16.62 2.56 10.95
C TYR A 130 17.04 2.51 12.43
N PRO A 131 17.34 3.69 13.02
CA PRO A 131 17.58 3.77 14.46
C PRO A 131 16.40 3.22 15.27
N ALA A 132 16.69 2.58 16.40
CA ALA A 132 15.69 1.94 17.26
C ALA A 132 14.55 2.91 17.67
N ASP A 133 14.88 4.16 18.01
CA ASP A 133 13.90 5.18 18.38
C ASP A 133 12.93 5.50 17.24
N ARG A 134 13.40 5.43 15.99
CA ARG A 134 12.55 5.63 14.81
C ARG A 134 11.58 4.46 14.62
N LEU A 135 12.06 3.23 14.80
CA LEU A 135 11.21 2.04 14.74
C LEU A 135 10.16 2.05 15.85
N ALA A 136 10.58 2.38 17.07
CA ALA A 136 9.67 2.51 18.21
C ALA A 136 8.58 3.58 17.95
N PHE A 137 8.97 4.76 17.46
CA PHE A 137 8.03 5.81 17.09
C PHE A 137 7.03 5.36 16.02
N MET A 138 7.51 4.70 14.95
CA MET A 138 6.63 4.18 13.89
C MET A 138 5.62 3.17 14.44
N ILE A 139 6.05 2.28 15.34
CA ILE A 139 5.17 1.29 15.98
C ILE A 139 4.14 1.98 16.89
N GLU A 140 4.57 2.95 17.70
CA GLU A 140 3.70 3.69 18.62
C GLU A 140 2.62 4.51 17.91
N ASP A 141 3.00 5.22 16.84
CA ASP A 141 2.10 6.07 16.05
C ASP A 141 1.11 5.23 15.23
N SER A 142 1.59 4.16 14.60
CA SER A 142 0.78 3.34 13.69
C SER A 142 0.02 2.21 14.38
N ARG A 143 0.40 1.80 15.59
CA ARG A 143 -0.27 0.74 16.38
C ARG A 143 -0.64 -0.50 15.55
N PRO A 144 0.33 -1.18 14.92
CA PRO A 144 0.05 -2.37 14.15
C PRO A 144 -0.42 -3.51 15.06
N VAL A 145 -1.30 -4.38 14.55
CA VAL A 145 -1.86 -5.50 15.32
C VAL A 145 -0.88 -6.66 15.49
N SER A 146 0.11 -6.76 14.58
CA SER A 146 1.16 -7.78 14.61
C SER A 146 2.37 -7.35 13.78
N LEU A 147 3.48 -8.08 13.95
CA LEU A 147 4.69 -7.97 13.15
C LEU A 147 4.93 -9.27 12.36
N VAL A 148 5.01 -9.17 11.03
CA VAL A 148 5.52 -10.25 10.18
C VAL A 148 7.04 -10.15 10.09
N ALA A 149 7.72 -11.13 10.66
CA ALA A 149 9.17 -11.21 10.72
C ALA A 149 9.62 -12.66 10.98
N THR A 150 10.84 -13.00 10.57
CA THR A 150 11.47 -14.24 11.06
C THR A 150 12.02 -14.01 12.46
N GLU A 151 12.34 -15.08 13.19
CA GLU A 151 13.00 -14.96 14.51
C GLU A 151 14.23 -14.03 14.48
N ARG A 152 15.01 -14.11 13.39
CA ARG A 152 16.20 -13.28 13.19
C ARG A 152 15.86 -11.81 12.93
N SER A 153 14.81 -11.52 12.17
CA SER A 153 14.48 -10.14 11.78
C SER A 153 13.56 -9.42 12.77
N ALA A 154 12.84 -10.17 13.63
CA ALA A 154 11.91 -9.61 14.60
C ALA A 154 12.60 -8.63 15.58
N ARG A 155 13.73 -9.03 16.17
CA ARG A 155 14.48 -8.17 17.10
C ARG A 155 15.01 -6.89 16.47
N ALA A 156 15.28 -6.92 15.17
CA ALA A 156 15.82 -5.77 14.46
C ALA A 156 14.70 -4.80 14.04
N ALA A 157 13.51 -5.31 13.73
CA ALA A 157 12.35 -4.52 13.35
C ALA A 157 11.55 -3.98 14.55
N ASP A 158 11.53 -4.71 15.66
CA ASP A 158 10.92 -4.29 16.94
C ASP A 158 11.89 -4.61 18.10
N PRO A 159 12.90 -3.74 18.33
CA PRO A 159 13.86 -3.92 19.42
C PRO A 159 13.21 -3.97 20.81
N GLY A 160 12.02 -3.40 20.97
CA GLY A 160 11.24 -3.41 22.21
C GLY A 160 10.45 -4.69 22.43
N GLY A 161 10.26 -5.54 21.42
CA GLY A 161 9.51 -6.79 21.50
C GLY A 161 8.06 -6.60 21.94
N THR A 162 7.44 -5.52 21.47
CA THR A 162 6.08 -5.11 21.85
C THR A 162 4.98 -5.75 21.01
N LEU A 163 5.30 -6.16 19.78
CA LEU A 163 4.33 -6.70 18.83
C LEU A 163 4.28 -8.23 18.82
N PRO A 164 3.09 -8.84 18.69
CA PRO A 164 2.96 -10.25 18.40
C PRO A 164 3.61 -10.60 17.06
N VAL A 165 4.60 -11.51 17.07
CA VAL A 165 5.34 -11.91 15.86
C VAL A 165 4.63 -13.05 15.11
N VAL A 166 4.63 -12.96 13.79
CA VAL A 166 4.17 -13.99 12.85
C VAL A 166 5.30 -14.33 11.90
N ASP A 167 5.77 -15.58 11.94
CA ASP A 167 6.79 -16.07 11.01
C ASP A 167 6.14 -16.57 9.71
N PRO A 168 6.43 -15.96 8.55
CA PRO A 168 5.84 -16.37 7.27
C PRO A 168 6.33 -17.74 6.78
N THR A 169 7.37 -18.32 7.39
CA THR A 169 7.90 -19.65 7.03
C THR A 169 7.18 -20.80 7.76
N GLN A 170 6.37 -20.47 8.76
CA GLN A 170 5.64 -21.43 9.60
C GLN A 170 4.12 -21.45 9.33
N ALA A 171 3.65 -20.60 8.43
CA ALA A 171 2.24 -20.44 8.08
C ALA A 171 1.79 -21.46 7.01
#